data_AF-A0A9W9E3H4-F1
#
_entry.id   AF-A0A9W9E3H4-F1
#
_cell.length_a   1.000
_cell.length_b   1.000
_cell.length_c   1.000
_cell.angle_alpha   90.00
_cell.angle_beta   90.00
_cell.angle_gamma   90.00
#
_symmetry.space_group_name_H-M   'P 1'
#
loop_
_entity.id
_entity.type
_entity.pdbx_description
1 polymer ?
#
loop_
_entity_poly.entity_id
_entity_poly.type
_entity_poly.pdbx_seq_one_letter_code
_entity_poly.pdbx_strand_id
1 'polypeptide(L)'
;MAQPDTAVCSIYAELLSNIRQVSVRATLLSPSDATTKAEILDDGRRIQIQHQGEVRSLGLPATVLVRSTIPIPENSSQDLTWRLPVPATETQLTRFSAENQSVPWSSTDLEVGSSICCRHCNYNIVQRGRIKSWKDLPSENWAEMMEFWHCHKPHDHEPHDGENLSKRGYGANSAITAQPEVGFVDLTSFMFSESDCDGLSFSRPDSDASFDASKEAIDATDPVRPLRISCKTCRAEIGIYNALAASITLFKWQPL
;
A
#
# COMPACT_ATOMS: atom_id res chain seq x y z
N MET A 1 -34.73 -0.65 32.47
CA MET A 1 -35.04 -0.05 31.16
C MET A 1 -34.24 -0.82 30.13
N ALA A 2 -34.87 -1.74 29.40
CA ALA A 2 -34.20 -2.58 28.42
C ALA A 2 -33.78 -1.71 27.23
N GLN A 3 -32.53 -1.83 26.79
CA GLN A 3 -32.10 -1.32 25.48
C GLN A 3 -32.95 -2.01 24.40
N PRO A 4 -33.35 -1.32 23.33
CA PRO A 4 -33.95 -2.00 22.18
C PRO A 4 -32.89 -2.93 21.57
N ASP A 5 -33.08 -4.24 21.75
CA ASP A 5 -32.25 -5.26 21.12
C ASP A 5 -32.36 -5.08 19.60
N THR A 6 -31.26 -4.65 18.98
CA THR A 6 -31.21 -4.31 17.57
C THR A 6 -31.18 -5.59 16.74
N ALA A 7 -32.31 -6.01 16.14
CA ALA A 7 -32.41 -7.29 15.43
C ALA A 7 -31.42 -7.49 14.26
N VAL A 8 -30.84 -6.41 13.73
CA VAL A 8 -29.76 -6.44 12.73
C VAL A 8 -28.42 -6.05 13.38
N CYS A 9 -27.48 -7.00 13.41
CA CYS A 9 -26.19 -6.85 14.09
C CYS A 9 -25.21 -6.00 13.26
N SER A 10 -24.96 -6.39 12.01
CA SER A 10 -23.96 -5.72 11.16
C SER A 10 -24.29 -5.84 9.66
N ILE A 11 -23.85 -4.84 8.90
CA ILE A 11 -23.86 -4.84 7.43
C ILE A 11 -22.46 -4.42 6.97
N TYR A 12 -21.88 -5.19 6.06
CA TYR A 12 -20.61 -4.91 5.40
C TYR A 12 -20.80 -4.94 3.89
N ALA A 13 -20.13 -4.05 3.18
CA ALA A 13 -20.13 -4.01 1.72
C ALA A 13 -18.74 -3.72 1.19
N GLU A 14 -18.32 -4.45 0.16
CA GLU A 14 -17.04 -4.26 -0.52
C GLU A 14 -17.20 -4.29 -2.04
N LEU A 15 -16.36 -3.51 -2.72
CA LEU A 15 -16.32 -3.49 -4.18
C LEU A 15 -15.28 -4.48 -4.71
N LEU A 16 -15.75 -5.46 -5.47
CA LEU A 16 -14.94 -6.42 -6.21
C LEU A 16 -14.77 -5.90 -7.65
N SER A 17 -13.87 -4.94 -7.82
CA SER A 17 -13.67 -4.16 -9.07
C SER A 17 -13.39 -5.02 -10.30
N ASN A 18 -12.59 -6.10 -10.16
CA ASN A 18 -12.23 -7.00 -11.26
C ASN A 18 -13.44 -7.75 -11.84
N ILE A 19 -14.40 -8.12 -11.01
CA ILE A 19 -15.62 -8.83 -11.43
C ILE A 19 -16.85 -7.92 -11.49
N ARG A 20 -16.66 -6.61 -11.23
CA ARG A 20 -17.67 -5.55 -11.32
C ARG A 20 -18.89 -5.82 -10.45
N GLN A 21 -18.66 -6.20 -9.19
CA GLN A 21 -19.71 -6.49 -8.23
C GLN A 21 -19.44 -5.81 -6.89
N VAL A 22 -20.49 -5.36 -6.21
CA VAL A 22 -20.46 -5.11 -4.77
C VAL A 22 -20.92 -6.39 -4.06
N SER A 23 -20.07 -6.92 -3.19
CA SER A 23 -20.42 -8.00 -2.27
C SER A 23 -20.96 -7.37 -1.00
N VAL A 24 -22.18 -7.75 -0.60
CA VAL A 24 -22.80 -7.29 0.64
C VAL A 24 -23.03 -8.48 1.55
N ARG A 25 -22.58 -8.38 2.78
CA ARG A 25 -22.85 -9.35 3.85
C ARG A 25 -23.59 -8.67 4.99
N ALA A 26 -24.65 -9.31 5.48
CA ALA A 26 -25.36 -8.87 6.65
C ALA A 26 -25.52 -10.02 7.65
N THR A 27 -25.34 -9.71 8.93
CA THR A 27 -25.54 -10.65 10.02
C THR A 27 -26.72 -10.17 10.87
N LEU A 28 -27.74 -11.01 10.97
CA LEU A 28 -28.94 -10.84 11.78
C LEU A 28 -28.73 -11.48 13.16
N LEU A 29 -29.45 -11.01 14.18
CA LEU A 29 -29.43 -11.65 15.50
C LEU A 29 -30.31 -12.92 15.56
N SER A 30 -31.21 -13.08 14.60
CA SER A 30 -32.03 -14.28 14.40
C SER A 30 -32.07 -14.69 12.93
N PRO A 31 -32.39 -15.95 12.61
CA PRO A 31 -32.54 -16.38 11.21
C PRO A 31 -33.56 -15.53 10.46
N SER A 32 -33.33 -15.36 9.16
CA SER A 32 -34.27 -14.66 8.28
C SER A 32 -35.67 -15.27 8.33
N ASP A 33 -36.68 -14.40 8.29
CA ASP A 33 -38.10 -14.75 8.37
C ASP A 33 -38.94 -13.89 7.39
N ALA A 34 -40.27 -14.02 7.44
CA ALA A 34 -41.18 -13.26 6.58
C ALA A 34 -41.11 -11.73 6.77
N THR A 35 -40.50 -11.26 7.86
CA THR A 35 -40.27 -9.83 8.14
C THR A 35 -38.94 -9.33 7.56
N THR A 36 -38.06 -10.23 7.13
CA THR A 36 -36.76 -9.88 6.55
C THR A 36 -36.94 -9.35 5.14
N LYS A 37 -36.50 -8.11 4.89
CA LYS A 37 -36.49 -7.48 3.56
C LYS A 37 -35.19 -6.76 3.32
N ALA A 38 -34.67 -6.82 2.10
CA ALA A 38 -33.49 -6.08 1.67
C ALA A 38 -33.83 -5.27 0.41
N GLU A 39 -33.47 -3.99 0.40
CA GLU A 39 -33.78 -3.07 -0.69
C GLU A 39 -32.59 -2.17 -1.02
N ILE A 40 -32.43 -1.87 -2.31
CA ILE A 40 -31.47 -0.89 -2.78
C ILE A 40 -32.17 0.45 -3.04
N LEU A 41 -31.65 1.49 -2.39
CA LEU A 41 -32.16 2.85 -2.40
C LEU A 41 -31.14 3.81 -3.04
N ASP A 42 -31.54 5.09 -3.15
CA ASP A 42 -30.69 6.20 -3.55
C ASP A 42 -29.96 5.94 -4.89
N ASP A 43 -30.74 5.48 -5.87
CA ASP A 43 -30.30 5.14 -7.24
C ASP A 43 -29.18 4.09 -7.32
N GLY A 44 -29.08 3.18 -6.35
CA GLY A 44 -28.06 2.15 -6.32
C GLY A 44 -26.94 2.40 -5.32
N ARG A 45 -27.01 3.47 -4.52
CA ARG A 45 -25.91 3.88 -3.62
C ARG A 45 -26.05 3.41 -2.19
N ARG A 46 -27.22 2.94 -1.77
CA ARG A 46 -27.48 2.53 -0.38
C ARG A 46 -28.26 1.24 -0.35
N ILE A 47 -27.89 0.34 0.56
CA ILE A 47 -28.69 -0.84 0.90
C ILE A 47 -29.40 -0.59 2.23
N GLN A 48 -30.65 -1.02 2.31
CA GLN A 48 -31.45 -1.03 3.52
C GLN A 48 -31.94 -2.45 3.81
N ILE A 49 -31.75 -2.91 5.04
CA ILE A 49 -32.21 -4.22 5.51
C ILE A 49 -33.16 -4.02 6.67
N GLN A 50 -34.35 -4.59 6.55
CA GLN A 50 -35.38 -4.64 7.57
C GLN A 50 -35.48 -6.06 8.13
N HIS A 51 -35.55 -6.22 9.45
CA HIS A 51 -35.80 -7.50 10.12
C HIS A 51 -36.46 -7.27 11.47
N GLN A 52 -37.58 -7.94 11.75
CA GLN A 52 -38.34 -7.84 13.01
C GLN A 52 -38.68 -6.39 13.42
N GLY A 53 -39.00 -5.55 12.44
CA GLY A 53 -39.35 -4.14 12.66
C GLY A 53 -38.16 -3.19 12.73
N GLU A 54 -36.94 -3.69 12.88
CA GLU A 54 -35.71 -2.90 12.85
C GLU A 54 -35.23 -2.67 11.42
N VAL A 55 -34.63 -1.50 11.19
CA VAL A 55 -34.15 -1.07 9.87
C VAL A 55 -32.72 -0.56 9.99
N ARG A 56 -31.81 -1.14 9.22
CA ARG A 56 -30.42 -0.68 9.09
C ARG A 56 -30.12 -0.32 7.65
N SER A 57 -29.33 0.72 7.45
CA SER A 57 -28.88 1.14 6.12
C SER A 57 -27.36 1.29 6.07
N LEU A 58 -26.76 0.96 4.93
CA LEU A 58 -25.33 1.15 4.66
C LEU A 58 -25.14 1.79 3.27
N GLY A 59 -24.21 2.74 3.19
CA GLY A 59 -23.73 3.27 1.91
C GLY A 59 -22.89 2.23 1.18
N LEU A 60 -23.19 1.98 -0.09
CA LEU A 60 -22.44 1.05 -0.92
C LEU A 60 -21.17 1.73 -1.46
N PRO A 61 -20.06 0.97 -1.60
CA PRO A 61 -18.80 1.49 -2.12
C PRO A 61 -18.83 1.81 -3.62
N ALA A 62 -19.91 1.44 -4.31
CA ALA A 62 -20.19 1.75 -5.71
C ALA A 62 -21.71 1.77 -5.95
N THR A 63 -22.16 2.55 -6.92
CA THR A 63 -23.54 2.54 -7.42
C THR A 63 -23.79 1.21 -8.15
N VAL A 64 -24.69 0.39 -7.61
CA VAL A 64 -25.08 -0.88 -8.23
C VAL A 64 -26.18 -0.68 -9.28
N LEU A 65 -26.30 -1.64 -10.20
CA LEU A 65 -27.35 -1.63 -11.24
C LEU A 65 -28.75 -1.97 -10.69
N VAL A 66 -28.82 -2.63 -9.54
CA VAL A 66 -30.07 -3.02 -8.90
C VAL A 66 -30.69 -1.82 -8.18
N ARG A 67 -31.97 -1.55 -8.42
CA ARG A 67 -32.69 -0.37 -7.90
C ARG A 67 -34.04 -0.75 -7.29
N SER A 68 -34.07 -1.92 -6.67
CA SER A 68 -35.30 -2.56 -6.19
C SER A 68 -35.02 -3.41 -4.95
N THR A 69 -36.08 -4.03 -4.43
CA THR A 69 -35.98 -5.11 -3.46
C THR A 69 -35.14 -6.27 -4.02
N ILE A 70 -34.27 -6.84 -3.18
CA ILE A 70 -33.41 -7.98 -3.51
C ILE A 70 -33.96 -9.21 -2.77
N PRO A 71 -33.99 -10.40 -3.40
CA PRO A 71 -34.45 -11.62 -2.75
C PRO A 71 -33.61 -11.94 -1.50
N ILE A 72 -34.29 -12.39 -0.45
CA ILE A 72 -33.64 -13.00 0.72
C ILE A 72 -33.27 -14.44 0.36
N PRO A 73 -32.02 -14.88 0.61
CA PRO A 73 -31.64 -16.28 0.46
C PRO A 73 -32.63 -17.23 1.16
N GLU A 74 -33.09 -18.27 0.46
CA GLU A 74 -34.19 -19.15 0.91
C GLU A 74 -33.87 -19.96 2.17
N ASN A 75 -32.58 -20.13 2.48
CA ASN A 75 -32.14 -20.78 3.70
C ASN A 75 -32.31 -19.78 4.85
N SER A 76 -33.25 -20.05 5.76
CA SER A 76 -33.42 -19.29 7.02
C SER A 76 -32.07 -19.21 7.75
N SER A 77 -31.37 -18.10 7.54
CA SER A 77 -29.95 -17.94 7.90
C SER A 77 -29.79 -16.62 8.62
N GLN A 78 -28.89 -16.60 9.59
CA GLN A 78 -28.46 -15.38 10.26
C GLN A 78 -27.53 -14.57 9.35
N ASP A 79 -26.78 -15.24 8.48
CA ASP A 79 -25.88 -14.61 7.53
C ASP A 79 -26.52 -14.56 6.14
N LEU A 80 -26.69 -13.34 5.65
CA LEU A 80 -27.21 -13.05 4.32
C LEU A 80 -26.09 -12.48 3.46
N THR A 81 -26.03 -12.90 2.20
CA THR A 81 -25.00 -12.45 1.25
C THR A 81 -25.62 -12.16 -0.11
N TRP A 82 -25.26 -11.01 -0.69
CA TRP A 82 -25.67 -10.61 -2.03
C TRP A 82 -24.47 -10.20 -2.86
N ARG A 83 -24.54 -10.47 -4.17
CA ARG A 83 -23.60 -9.97 -5.17
C ARG A 83 -24.34 -9.08 -6.15
N LEU A 84 -24.05 -7.79 -6.08
CA LEU A 84 -24.78 -6.76 -6.82
C LEU A 84 -23.92 -6.25 -7.98
N PRO A 85 -24.38 -6.36 -9.24
CA PRO A 85 -23.57 -5.95 -10.38
C PRO A 85 -23.44 -4.42 -10.48
N VAL A 86 -22.29 -3.97 -10.99
CA VAL A 86 -21.90 -2.54 -11.07
C VAL A 86 -21.68 -2.12 -12.54
N PRO A 87 -22.06 -0.89 -12.95
CA PRO A 87 -21.75 -0.34 -14.27
C PRO A 87 -20.24 -0.31 -14.55
N ALA A 88 -19.83 -0.40 -15.82
CA ALA A 88 -18.41 -0.36 -16.19
C ALA A 88 -17.76 0.99 -15.83
N THR A 89 -18.51 2.09 -15.92
CA THR A 89 -18.06 3.45 -15.62
C THR A 89 -17.66 3.63 -14.15
N GLU A 90 -18.40 3.01 -13.24
CA GLU A 90 -18.13 3.02 -11.80
C GLU A 90 -16.83 2.28 -11.44
N THR A 91 -16.54 1.18 -12.14
CA THR A 91 -15.30 0.43 -11.92
C THR A 91 -14.05 1.12 -12.46
N GLN A 92 -14.16 2.11 -13.36
CA GLN A 92 -13.00 2.90 -13.78
C GLN A 92 -12.53 3.86 -12.68
N LEU A 93 -13.46 4.43 -11.92
CA LEU A 93 -13.15 5.37 -10.82
C LEU A 93 -12.50 4.69 -9.62
N THR A 94 -12.68 3.37 -9.47
CA THR A 94 -12.27 2.58 -8.30
C THR A 94 -11.39 1.39 -8.66
N ARG A 95 -10.92 1.30 -9.92
CA ARG A 95 -9.87 0.35 -10.28
C ARG A 95 -8.68 0.60 -9.35
N PHE A 96 -8.16 -0.50 -8.81
CA PHE A 96 -6.84 -0.55 -8.17
C PHE A 96 -5.80 -0.21 -9.25
N SER A 97 -5.63 1.08 -9.47
CA SER A 97 -4.53 1.67 -10.23
C SER A 97 -3.50 2.13 -9.21
N ALA A 98 -2.22 2.08 -9.56
CA ALA A 98 -1.16 2.72 -8.77
C ALA A 98 -1.48 4.21 -8.50
N GLU A 99 -2.28 4.83 -9.37
CA GLU A 99 -2.75 6.22 -9.29
C GLU A 99 -3.89 6.44 -8.27
N ASN A 100 -4.62 5.37 -7.89
CA ASN A 100 -5.74 5.41 -6.94
C ASN A 100 -5.39 4.83 -5.57
N GLN A 101 -4.16 4.35 -5.38
CA GLN A 101 -3.64 4.18 -4.02
C GLN A 101 -3.48 5.57 -3.44
N SER A 102 -4.06 5.82 -2.27
CA SER A 102 -3.60 6.91 -1.41
C SER A 102 -2.19 6.54 -0.96
N VAL A 103 -1.20 6.70 -1.84
CA VAL A 103 0.20 6.59 -1.48
C VAL A 103 0.39 7.69 -0.45
N PRO A 104 0.82 7.37 0.77
CA PRO A 104 0.71 8.34 1.83
C PRO A 104 1.54 9.60 1.57
N TRP A 105 2.63 9.46 0.82
CA TRP A 105 3.45 10.52 0.21
C TRP A 105 4.17 10.01 -1.03
N SER A 106 4.13 10.78 -2.12
CA SER A 106 5.01 10.70 -3.29
C SER A 106 6.16 11.71 -3.18
N SER A 107 7.14 11.65 -4.09
CA SER A 107 8.27 12.60 -4.10
C SER A 107 7.85 14.05 -4.26
N THR A 108 6.73 14.32 -4.96
CA THR A 108 6.21 15.68 -5.13
C THR A 108 5.52 16.23 -3.89
N ASP A 109 5.16 15.38 -2.94
CA ASP A 109 4.55 15.77 -1.67
C ASP A 109 5.59 16.18 -0.62
N LEU A 110 6.89 15.98 -0.91
CA LEU A 110 7.98 16.23 0.03
C LEU A 110 8.73 17.52 -0.30
N GLU A 111 8.78 18.42 0.66
CA GLU A 111 9.59 19.63 0.52
C GLU A 111 11.09 19.26 0.51
N VAL A 112 11.85 19.91 -0.37
CA VAL A 112 13.31 19.80 -0.41
C VAL A 112 13.88 20.25 0.95
N GLY A 113 14.78 19.44 1.50
CA GLY A 113 15.37 19.68 2.82
C GLY A 113 14.49 19.27 4.00
N SER A 114 13.36 18.57 3.78
CA SER A 114 12.60 17.93 4.86
C SER A 114 13.48 16.97 5.67
N SER A 115 13.25 16.89 6.98
CA SER A 115 13.91 15.95 7.89
C SER A 115 13.10 14.66 8.04
N ILE A 116 13.78 13.54 8.30
CA ILE A 116 13.13 12.26 8.65
C ILE A 116 13.44 11.94 10.11
N CYS A 117 12.41 11.66 10.90
CA CYS A 117 12.51 11.40 12.33
C CYS A 117 12.11 9.96 12.67
N CYS A 118 12.73 9.38 13.68
CA CYS A 118 12.26 8.14 14.27
C CYS A 118 10.87 8.37 14.89
N ARG A 119 9.87 7.60 14.48
CA ARG A 119 8.49 7.75 14.98
C ARG A 119 8.35 7.54 16.49
N HIS A 120 9.18 6.69 17.10
CA HIS A 120 9.07 6.34 18.51
C HIS A 120 9.64 7.39 19.46
N CYS A 121 10.72 8.09 19.07
CA CYS A 121 11.41 9.04 19.95
C CYS A 121 11.66 10.41 19.33
N ASN A 122 11.22 10.63 18.10
CA ASN A 122 11.39 11.85 17.33
C ASN A 122 12.86 12.27 17.08
N TYR A 123 13.81 11.35 17.22
CA TYR A 123 15.22 11.60 16.88
C TYR A 123 15.36 11.84 15.36
N ASN A 124 16.07 12.89 14.96
CA ASN A 124 16.32 13.21 13.56
C ASN A 124 17.31 12.21 12.95
N ILE A 125 16.78 11.26 12.18
CA ILE A 125 17.58 10.28 11.43
C ILE A 125 18.18 10.93 10.19
N VAL A 126 17.40 11.76 9.47
CA VAL A 126 17.91 12.58 8.36
C VAL A 126 17.73 14.03 8.75
N GLN A 127 18.84 14.76 8.85
CA GLN A 127 18.82 16.17 9.27
C GLN A 127 18.14 17.06 8.24
N ARG A 128 17.51 18.14 8.72
CA ARG A 128 16.92 19.15 7.86
C ARG A 128 17.97 19.74 6.91
N GLY A 129 17.60 19.88 5.64
CA GLY A 129 18.46 20.44 4.60
C GLY A 129 19.49 19.47 4.04
N ARG A 130 19.57 18.22 4.53
CA ARG A 130 20.51 17.22 4.02
C ARG A 130 20.10 16.69 2.65
N ILE A 131 18.84 16.33 2.49
CA ILE A 131 18.29 15.86 1.21
C ILE A 131 17.99 17.05 0.29
N LYS A 132 18.60 17.07 -0.89
CA LYS A 132 18.47 18.13 -1.90
C LYS A 132 17.46 17.80 -2.98
N SER A 133 17.13 16.53 -3.17
CA SER A 133 16.10 16.11 -4.13
C SER A 133 15.38 14.85 -3.66
N TRP A 134 14.08 14.79 -3.96
CA TRP A 134 13.25 13.61 -3.77
C TRP A 134 12.92 12.99 -5.12
N LYS A 135 12.96 11.66 -5.20
CA LYS A 135 12.62 10.89 -6.40
C LYS A 135 11.76 9.71 -6.02
N ASP A 136 10.69 9.45 -6.76
CA ASP A 136 9.97 8.19 -6.59
C ASP A 136 10.82 7.04 -7.14
N LEU A 137 10.88 5.94 -6.39
CA LEU A 137 11.34 4.68 -6.96
C LEU A 137 10.29 4.23 -7.97
N PRO A 138 10.68 3.78 -9.17
CA PRO A 138 9.73 3.05 -10.02
C PRO A 138 9.22 1.88 -9.17
N SER A 139 7.91 1.62 -9.21
CA SER A 139 7.34 0.49 -8.45
C SER A 139 8.18 -0.75 -8.74
N GLU A 140 8.52 -1.54 -7.71
CA GLU A 140 9.34 -2.76 -7.83
C GLU A 140 8.84 -3.66 -8.98
N ASN A 141 7.52 -3.74 -9.12
CA ASN A 141 6.81 -4.42 -10.20
C ASN A 141 7.10 -3.91 -11.64
N TRP A 142 7.45 -2.63 -11.80
CA TRP A 142 7.81 -2.03 -13.08
C TRP A 142 9.26 -2.30 -13.45
N ALA A 143 10.18 -2.22 -12.49
CA ALA A 143 11.59 -2.50 -12.72
C ALA A 143 11.82 -3.97 -13.12
N GLU A 144 11.08 -4.90 -12.51
CA GLU A 144 11.05 -6.31 -12.91
C GLU A 144 10.38 -6.53 -14.27
N MET A 145 9.37 -5.72 -14.63
CA MET A 145 8.71 -5.78 -15.94
C MET A 145 9.58 -5.27 -17.10
N MET A 146 10.63 -4.50 -16.82
CA MET A 146 11.55 -3.99 -17.85
C MET A 146 12.39 -5.09 -18.52
N GLU A 147 12.69 -6.21 -17.83
CA GLU A 147 13.40 -7.36 -18.43
C GLU A 147 12.57 -8.03 -19.54
N PHE A 148 11.24 -7.89 -19.47
CA PHE A 148 10.33 -8.45 -20.47
C PHE A 148 10.07 -7.50 -21.64
N TRP A 149 10.54 -6.25 -21.57
CA TRP A 149 10.31 -5.24 -22.61
C TRP A 149 11.43 -5.23 -23.65
N HIS A 150 11.23 -6.05 -24.68
CA HIS A 150 12.07 -6.04 -25.87
C HIS A 150 11.42 -5.13 -26.93
N CYS A 151 11.97 -3.94 -27.16
CA CYS A 151 11.64 -3.20 -28.37
C CYS A 151 12.10 -4.02 -29.59
N HIS A 152 11.21 -4.31 -30.54
CA HIS A 152 11.65 -4.67 -31.88
C HIS A 152 12.44 -3.51 -32.45
N LYS A 153 13.73 -3.72 -32.72
CA LYS A 153 14.59 -2.73 -33.35
C LYS A 153 13.97 -2.35 -34.71
N PRO A 154 13.56 -1.09 -34.94
CA PRO A 154 13.09 -0.68 -36.25
C PRO A 154 14.23 -0.90 -37.26
N HIS A 155 13.87 -1.42 -38.41
CA HIS A 155 14.80 -1.84 -39.45
C HIS A 155 15.26 -0.63 -40.27
N ASP A 156 15.80 0.40 -39.63
CA ASP A 156 16.43 1.52 -40.33
C ASP A 156 17.80 1.81 -39.72
N HIS A 157 18.80 1.66 -40.58
CA HIS A 157 20.20 1.91 -40.31
C HIS A 157 20.45 3.41 -40.17
N GLU A 158 20.39 3.96 -38.96
CA GLU A 158 21.19 5.14 -38.60
C GLU A 158 21.80 4.99 -37.19
N PRO A 159 23.11 5.26 -37.01
CA PRO A 159 23.78 5.13 -35.74
C PRO A 159 23.55 6.39 -34.90
N HIS A 160 22.51 6.40 -34.05
CA HIS A 160 22.34 7.47 -33.06
C HIS A 160 22.18 6.92 -31.63
N ASP A 161 23.18 7.25 -30.81
CA ASP A 161 23.23 7.36 -29.35
C ASP A 161 22.32 6.47 -28.48
N GLY A 162 22.77 5.23 -28.27
CA GLY A 162 22.31 4.37 -27.17
C GLY A 162 22.82 4.80 -25.77
N GLU A 163 23.48 5.94 -25.64
CA GLU A 163 24.17 6.36 -24.42
C GLU A 163 23.29 7.13 -23.40
N ASN A 164 22.08 7.54 -23.79
CA ASN A 164 21.24 8.43 -22.96
C ASN A 164 20.26 7.71 -22.02
N LEU A 165 19.88 6.47 -22.32
CA LEU A 165 18.90 5.73 -21.49
C LEU A 165 19.57 5.06 -20.27
N SER A 166 20.80 4.57 -20.42
CA SER A 166 21.60 3.98 -19.35
C SER A 166 21.97 5.02 -18.27
N LYS A 167 22.24 6.27 -18.66
CA LYS A 167 22.52 7.37 -17.72
C LYS A 167 21.33 7.79 -16.86
N ARG A 168 20.10 7.42 -17.24
CA ARG A 168 18.88 7.72 -16.47
C ARG A 168 18.46 6.62 -15.50
N GLY A 169 19.16 5.49 -15.45
CA GLY A 169 18.88 4.43 -14.48
C GLY A 169 17.60 3.62 -14.76
N TYR A 170 17.12 3.63 -16.00
CA TYR A 170 15.93 2.88 -16.45
C TYR A 170 16.27 1.78 -17.48
N GLY A 171 17.53 1.32 -17.53
CA GLY A 171 17.92 0.20 -18.39
C GLY A 171 17.64 -1.14 -17.71
N ALA A 172 17.44 -2.21 -18.49
CA ALA A 172 17.25 -3.57 -17.96
C ALA A 172 18.39 -4.06 -17.04
N ASN A 173 19.55 -3.38 -17.06
CA ASN A 173 20.72 -3.69 -16.21
C ASN A 173 21.07 -2.59 -15.20
N SER A 174 20.24 -1.55 -15.01
CA SER A 174 20.52 -0.50 -14.04
C SER A 174 19.85 -0.80 -12.71
N ALA A 175 20.62 -1.35 -11.76
CA ALA A 175 20.20 -1.42 -10.37
C ALA A 175 20.15 0.01 -9.80
N ILE A 176 19.06 0.34 -9.09
CA ILE A 176 18.95 1.63 -8.41
C ILE A 176 19.78 1.55 -7.13
N THR A 177 20.82 2.38 -7.05
CA THR A 177 21.71 2.49 -5.89
C THR A 177 21.37 3.77 -5.13
N ALA A 178 21.58 3.77 -3.81
CA ALA A 178 21.47 4.98 -3.02
C ALA A 178 22.45 6.06 -3.52
N GLN A 179 21.98 7.31 -3.52
CA GLN A 179 22.76 8.47 -3.92
C GLN A 179 22.81 9.44 -2.74
N PRO A 180 24.00 9.96 -2.37
CA PRO A 180 24.10 10.99 -1.36
C PRO A 180 23.20 12.18 -1.68
N GLU A 181 22.58 12.75 -0.66
CA GLU A 181 21.68 13.90 -0.72
C GLU A 181 20.39 13.68 -1.55
N VAL A 182 20.09 12.45 -1.95
CA VAL A 182 18.85 12.09 -2.67
C VAL A 182 17.99 11.16 -1.81
N GLY A 183 16.75 11.57 -1.57
CA GLY A 183 15.75 10.76 -0.89
C GLY A 183 14.88 10.04 -1.92
N PHE A 184 14.94 8.72 -1.92
CA PHE A 184 14.09 7.90 -2.77
C PHE A 184 12.81 7.52 -2.02
N VAL A 185 11.67 7.59 -2.70
CA VAL A 185 10.35 7.38 -2.11
C VAL A 185 9.72 6.13 -2.73
N ASP A 186 9.46 5.14 -1.90
CA ASP A 186 8.68 3.94 -2.25
C ASP A 186 7.29 4.00 -1.58
N LEU A 187 6.36 3.13 -1.94
CA LEU A 187 5.05 2.99 -1.32
C LEU A 187 5.13 2.85 0.21
N THR A 188 6.06 2.02 0.70
CA THR A 188 6.14 1.63 2.12
C THR A 188 7.35 2.18 2.84
N SER A 189 8.30 2.76 2.11
CA SER A 189 9.61 3.12 2.66
C SER A 189 10.22 4.35 2.01
N PHE A 190 11.27 4.85 2.63
CA PHE A 190 12.20 5.81 2.04
C PHE A 190 13.57 5.15 1.92
N MET A 191 14.29 5.41 0.85
CA MET A 191 15.64 4.92 0.63
C MET A 191 16.65 6.07 0.59
N PHE A 192 17.74 5.93 1.36
CA PHE A 192 18.80 6.93 1.53
C PHE A 192 20.20 6.33 1.42
N SER A 193 21.21 7.17 1.24
CA SER A 193 22.59 6.80 1.51
C SER A 193 22.85 6.72 3.02
N GLU A 194 23.70 5.80 3.46
CA GLU A 194 24.14 5.74 4.87
C GLU A 194 24.78 7.06 5.33
N SER A 195 25.53 7.74 4.44
CA SER A 195 26.13 9.04 4.77
C SER A 195 25.10 10.13 5.06
N ASP A 196 23.85 9.93 4.63
CA ASP A 196 22.79 10.89 4.88
C ASP A 196 22.07 10.68 6.21
N CYS A 197 22.34 9.57 6.90
CA CYS A 197 21.61 9.16 8.08
C CYS A 197 22.46 9.24 9.35
N ASP A 198 21.85 9.71 10.44
CA ASP A 198 22.46 9.80 11.75
C ASP A 198 21.73 8.86 12.74
N GLY A 199 22.44 8.44 13.80
CA GLY A 199 21.80 7.72 14.91
C GLY A 199 21.25 6.35 14.52
N LEU A 200 21.86 5.68 13.55
CA LEU A 200 21.50 4.32 13.11
C LEU A 200 22.39 3.25 13.74
N SER A 201 21.78 2.17 14.17
CA SER A 201 22.45 0.98 14.66
C SER A 201 22.13 -0.21 13.74
N PHE A 202 23.14 -0.98 13.38
CA PHE A 202 23.03 -2.09 12.44
C PHE A 202 23.16 -3.43 13.17
N SER A 203 22.31 -4.39 12.86
CA SER A 203 22.41 -5.76 13.38
C SER A 203 22.11 -6.79 12.31
N ARG A 204 22.69 -7.98 12.46
CA ARG A 204 22.37 -9.13 11.60
C ARG A 204 21.07 -9.77 12.08
N PRO A 205 20.28 -10.42 11.21
CA PRO A 205 19.00 -11.02 11.61
C PRO A 205 19.11 -12.05 12.75
N ASP A 206 20.22 -12.80 12.80
CA ASP A 206 20.44 -13.89 13.76
C ASP A 206 21.43 -13.53 14.88
N SER A 207 21.74 -12.24 15.04
CA SER A 207 22.73 -11.79 16.03
C SER A 207 22.20 -10.60 16.83
N ASP A 208 22.49 -10.64 18.13
CA ASP A 208 22.28 -9.50 19.04
C ASP A 208 23.42 -8.47 18.98
N ALA A 209 24.47 -8.76 18.22
CA ALA A 209 25.56 -7.81 18.00
C ALA A 209 25.06 -6.61 17.20
N SER A 210 25.40 -5.43 17.69
CA SER A 210 24.99 -4.14 17.17
C SER A 210 26.23 -3.33 16.81
N PHE A 211 26.18 -2.69 15.64
CA PHE A 211 27.30 -1.95 15.06
C PHE A 211 26.87 -0.52 14.70
N ASP A 212 27.85 0.37 14.66
CA ASP A 212 27.63 1.79 14.40
C ASP A 212 27.70 2.15 12.91
N ALA A 213 28.27 1.27 12.08
CA ALA A 213 28.37 1.42 10.64
C ALA A 213 28.04 0.11 9.92
N SER A 214 27.42 0.21 8.73
CA SER A 214 27.03 -0.96 7.95
C SER A 214 28.22 -1.87 7.63
N LYS A 215 29.37 -1.28 7.26
CA LYS A 215 30.62 -1.97 6.91
C LYS A 215 31.14 -2.93 7.99
N GLU A 216 30.80 -2.67 9.25
CA GLU A 216 31.22 -3.49 10.41
C GLU A 216 30.25 -4.65 10.63
N ALA A 217 28.98 -4.43 10.29
CA ALA A 217 27.92 -5.42 10.42
C ALA A 217 27.85 -6.40 9.25
N ILE A 218 28.32 -6.03 8.04
CA ILE A 218 28.34 -6.90 6.86
C ILE A 218 29.16 -8.17 7.15
N ASP A 219 28.61 -9.33 6.80
CA ASP A 219 29.32 -10.60 6.86
C ASP A 219 30.11 -10.81 5.58
N ALA A 220 31.42 -11.05 5.68
CA ALA A 220 32.26 -11.35 4.52
C ALA A 220 31.85 -12.67 3.84
N THR A 221 31.20 -13.59 4.56
CA THR A 221 30.73 -14.87 4.03
C THR A 221 29.38 -14.79 3.31
N ASP A 222 28.56 -13.79 3.65
CA ASP A 222 27.27 -13.51 3.02
C ASP A 222 27.01 -12.00 2.97
N PRO A 223 27.70 -11.28 2.06
CA PRO A 223 27.66 -9.83 2.01
C PRO A 223 26.34 -9.29 1.46
N VAL A 224 25.50 -10.15 0.88
CA VAL A 224 24.23 -9.78 0.25
C VAL A 224 23.09 -9.77 1.27
N ARG A 225 23.26 -10.45 2.40
CA ARG A 225 22.23 -10.54 3.43
C ARG A 225 21.87 -9.15 3.99
N PRO A 226 20.58 -8.77 3.98
CA PRO A 226 20.18 -7.48 4.51
C PRO A 226 20.38 -7.41 6.03
N LEU A 227 20.78 -6.23 6.51
CA LEU A 227 20.92 -5.95 7.93
C LEU A 227 19.66 -5.26 8.46
N ARG A 228 19.33 -5.46 9.73
CA ARG A 228 18.30 -4.66 10.42
C ARG A 228 18.89 -3.34 10.86
N ILE A 229 18.07 -2.30 10.82
CA ILE A 229 18.41 -0.96 11.28
C ILE A 229 17.51 -0.60 12.44
N SER A 230 18.12 -0.17 13.54
CA SER A 230 17.44 0.34 14.72
C SER A 230 17.86 1.78 15.03
N CYS A 231 16.96 2.55 15.62
CA CYS A 231 17.29 3.87 16.14
C CYS A 231 18.22 3.74 17.36
N LYS A 232 19.38 4.39 17.36
CA LYS A 232 20.32 4.38 18.51
C LYS A 232 19.70 4.90 19.80
N THR A 233 18.73 5.82 19.71
CA THR A 233 18.12 6.47 20.88
C THR A 233 17.11 5.59 21.60
N CYS A 234 16.16 5.00 20.87
CA CYS A 234 15.07 4.22 21.47
C CYS A 234 15.11 2.72 21.15
N ARG A 235 16.06 2.28 20.33
CA ARG A 235 16.23 0.88 19.87
C ARG A 235 15.06 0.31 19.07
N ALA A 236 14.08 1.13 18.69
CA ALA A 236 13.04 0.71 17.76
C ALA A 236 13.69 0.33 16.42
N GLU A 237 13.30 -0.82 15.88
CA GLU A 237 13.62 -1.19 14.51
C GLU A 237 12.92 -0.23 13.56
N ILE A 238 13.64 0.37 12.62
CA ILE A 238 13.12 1.42 11.74
C ILE A 238 13.35 1.15 10.26
N GLY A 239 14.09 0.08 9.93
CA GLY A 239 14.46 -0.17 8.55
C GLY A 239 15.40 -1.34 8.34
N ILE A 240 15.89 -1.44 7.11
CA ILE A 240 16.87 -2.42 6.67
C ILE A 240 17.98 -1.76 5.86
N TYR A 241 19.16 -2.36 5.87
CA TYR A 241 20.27 -1.99 4.98
C TYR A 241 20.44 -3.05 3.91
N ASN A 242 20.54 -2.62 2.65
CA ASN A 242 20.84 -3.50 1.51
C ASN A 242 22.25 -3.19 0.98
N ALA A 243 23.15 -4.17 1.05
CA ALA A 243 24.53 -4.02 0.62
C ALA A 243 24.69 -3.90 -0.90
N LEU A 244 23.81 -4.52 -1.71
CA LEU A 244 23.87 -4.44 -3.18
C LEU A 244 23.54 -3.02 -3.67
N ALA A 245 22.55 -2.40 -3.06
CA ALA A 245 22.15 -1.02 -3.37
C ALA A 245 22.88 0.02 -2.51
N ALA A 246 23.78 -0.41 -1.62
CA ALA A 246 24.44 0.42 -0.61
C ALA A 246 23.46 1.38 0.09
N SER A 247 22.27 0.87 0.43
CA SER A 247 21.11 1.70 0.76
C SER A 247 20.53 1.44 2.13
N ILE A 248 20.10 2.53 2.77
CA ILE A 248 19.29 2.54 3.99
C ILE A 248 17.83 2.65 3.58
N THR A 249 17.03 1.64 3.89
CA THR A 249 15.58 1.66 3.67
C THR A 249 14.86 1.84 4.99
N LEU A 250 14.26 3.01 5.22
CA LEU A 250 13.48 3.34 6.42
C LEU A 250 11.99 3.13 6.16
N PHE A 251 11.30 2.44 7.05
CA PHE A 251 9.87 2.17 6.88
C PHE A 251 9.01 3.40 7.18
N LYS A 252 8.03 3.68 6.32
CA LYS A 252 7.01 4.73 6.53
C LYS A 252 6.00 4.33 7.62
N TRP A 253 5.71 3.03 7.73
CA TRP A 253 4.74 2.46 8.68
C TRP A 253 5.32 1.18 9.29
N GLN A 254 5.15 1.01 10.59
CA GLN A 254 5.20 -0.30 11.24
C GLN A 254 3.84 -0.53 11.92
N PRO A 255 3.16 -1.65 11.65
CA PRO A 255 2.09 -2.13 12.51
C PRO A 255 2.69 -2.39 13.90
N LEU A 256 2.05 -1.84 14.94
CA LEU A 256 2.35 -2.21 16.33
C LEU A 256 1.85 -3.62 16.63
#